data_AF-A0A948JIE9-F1
#
_entry.id   AF-A0A948JIE9-F1
#
_cell.length_a   1.000
_cell.length_b   1.000
_cell.length_c   1.000
_cell.angle_alpha   90.00
_cell.angle_beta   90.00
_cell.angle_gamma   90.00
#
_symmetry.space_group_name_H-M   'P 1'
#
loop_
_entity.id
_entity.type
_entity.pdbx_description
1 polymer ?
#
loop_
_entity_poly.entity_id
_entity_poly.type
_entity_poly.pdbx_seq_one_letter_code
_entity_poly.pdbx_strand_id
1 'polypeptide(L)'
;MKIENISFNHYINMLNQGVYYTFVRYGDGEWNAIRSIKKTLKKPCNCDKHQYFKGLGIKLKETLQKPIRDNQYFYGFQTLTDLTQRSDVISFCDENMTGIQLHNADIFHIKNEAGELLPLIEALRKKHVCIVGPKWLRDLGQRYVFSPMGFIEIPEINCYLQAEQIKRKILEYAKWSSEKDVVYAFSASMATECMIYDLWPMLGKQNWLIDFGSLWDVYAGKYTRKYHSRISKETINKNINR
;
A
#
# COMPACT_ATOMS: atom_id res chain seq x y z
N MET A 1 -20.41 -3.30 -8.11
CA MET A 1 -19.33 -2.81 -7.22
C MET A 1 -19.59 -1.39 -6.68
N LYS A 2 -19.68 -1.20 -5.35
CA LYS A 2 -19.77 0.11 -4.68
C LYS A 2 -18.50 0.33 -3.84
N ILE A 3 -17.87 1.49 -3.99
CA ILE A 3 -16.72 1.89 -3.16
C ILE A 3 -17.20 2.88 -2.12
N GLU A 4 -16.85 2.62 -0.87
CA GLU A 4 -17.17 3.49 0.25
C GLU A 4 -16.09 4.55 0.45
N ASN A 5 -16.55 5.78 0.62
CA ASN A 5 -15.71 6.91 0.99
C ASN A 5 -15.61 6.97 2.52
N ILE A 6 -14.94 5.96 3.10
CA ILE A 6 -14.56 6.03 4.50
C ILE A 6 -13.65 7.24 4.71
N SER A 7 -13.95 8.03 5.74
CA SER A 7 -13.19 9.23 6.07
C SER A 7 -11.71 8.91 6.30
N PHE A 8 -10.83 9.77 5.80
CA PHE A 8 -9.39 9.72 6.11
C PHE A 8 -9.12 9.64 7.62
N ASN A 9 -9.91 10.36 8.42
CA ASN A 9 -9.78 10.36 9.88
C ASN A 9 -10.11 9.01 10.52
N HIS A 10 -10.87 8.14 9.85
CA HIS A 10 -11.15 6.79 10.36
C HIS A 10 -9.86 6.01 10.58
N TYR A 11 -8.98 5.95 9.56
CA TYR A 11 -7.71 5.22 9.65
C TYR A 11 -6.76 5.83 10.67
N ILE A 12 -6.73 7.16 10.76
CA ILE A 12 -5.93 7.89 11.77
C ILE A 12 -6.42 7.57 13.19
N ASN A 13 -7.73 7.54 13.40
CA ASN A 13 -8.31 7.19 14.69
C ASN A 13 -7.95 5.75 15.09
N MET A 14 -8.00 4.81 14.15
CA MET A 14 -7.56 3.42 14.41
C MET A 14 -6.08 3.36 14.83
N LEU A 15 -5.19 4.07 14.13
CA LEU A 15 -3.78 4.18 14.54
C LEU A 15 -3.66 4.74 15.96
N ASN A 16 -4.30 5.87 16.24
CA ASN A 16 -4.21 6.54 17.53
C ASN A 16 -4.78 5.70 18.69
N GLN A 17 -5.84 4.94 18.43
CA GLN A 17 -6.51 4.10 19.42
C GLN A 17 -5.85 2.73 19.62
N GLY A 18 -4.81 2.39 18.84
CA GLY A 18 -4.19 1.07 18.93
C GLY A 18 -5.03 -0.04 18.27
N VAL A 19 -5.98 0.33 17.41
CA VAL A 19 -6.80 -0.64 16.67
C VAL A 19 -6.03 -1.05 15.41
N TYR A 20 -5.60 -2.31 15.37
CA TYR A 20 -4.88 -2.86 14.23
C TYR A 20 -5.77 -2.95 13.00
N TYR A 21 -5.17 -2.67 11.85
CA TYR A 21 -5.80 -2.91 10.57
C TYR A 21 -4.77 -3.16 9.49
N THR A 22 -5.22 -3.83 8.45
CA THR A 22 -4.51 -4.00 7.20
C THR A 22 -5.25 -3.28 6.10
N PHE A 23 -4.50 -2.58 5.25
CA PHE A 23 -5.06 -1.88 4.11
C PHE A 23 -4.22 -2.15 2.87
N VAL A 24 -4.81 -2.87 1.93
CA VAL A 24 -4.21 -3.19 0.62
C VAL A 24 -4.89 -2.37 -0.47
N ARG A 25 -4.20 -2.09 -1.58
CA ARG A 25 -4.76 -1.23 -2.63
C ARG A 25 -4.59 -1.86 -4.01
N TYR A 26 -5.67 -1.89 -4.77
CA TYR A 26 -5.69 -2.40 -6.14
C TYR A 26 -5.90 -1.24 -7.11
N GLY A 27 -4.89 -1.02 -7.95
CA GLY A 27 -4.87 -0.05 -9.03
C GLY A 27 -4.78 -0.70 -10.41
N ASP A 28 -4.44 0.12 -11.39
CA ASP A 28 -4.27 -0.33 -12.77
C ASP A 28 -3.15 -1.37 -12.94
N GLY A 29 -2.05 -1.22 -12.20
CA GLY A 29 -0.91 -2.15 -12.18
C GLY A 29 -1.33 -3.56 -11.78
N GLU A 30 -2.00 -3.70 -10.64
CA GLU A 30 -2.42 -4.99 -10.10
C GLU A 30 -3.41 -5.68 -11.05
N TRP A 31 -4.37 -4.93 -11.60
CA TRP A 31 -5.33 -5.47 -12.56
C TRP A 31 -4.70 -5.82 -13.91
N ASN A 32 -3.70 -5.07 -14.36
CA ASN A 32 -2.93 -5.44 -15.55
C ASN A 32 -2.11 -6.71 -15.32
N ALA A 33 -1.52 -6.88 -14.13
CA ALA A 33 -0.87 -8.14 -13.77
C ALA A 33 -1.85 -9.32 -13.81
N ILE A 34 -3.05 -9.19 -13.25
CA ILE A 34 -4.10 -10.23 -13.32
C ILE A 34 -4.48 -10.54 -14.78
N ARG A 35 -4.65 -9.51 -15.62
CA ARG A 35 -5.01 -9.72 -17.04
C ARG A 35 -3.90 -10.39 -17.84
N SER A 36 -2.64 -10.14 -17.48
CA SER A 36 -1.48 -10.70 -18.17
C SER A 36 -1.43 -12.24 -18.11
N ILE A 37 -2.15 -12.87 -17.16
CA ILE A 37 -2.24 -14.33 -17.04
C ILE A 37 -2.80 -14.98 -18.32
N LYS A 38 -3.83 -14.34 -18.91
CA LYS A 38 -4.58 -14.89 -20.05
C LYS A 38 -4.19 -14.29 -21.39
N LYS A 39 -3.55 -13.12 -21.40
CA LYS A 39 -3.18 -12.41 -22.62
C LYS A 39 -1.85 -11.70 -22.47
N THR A 40 -1.06 -11.72 -23.53
CA THR A 40 0.11 -10.84 -23.62
C THR A 40 -0.37 -9.39 -23.72
N LEU A 41 0.03 -8.56 -22.77
CA LEU A 41 -0.25 -7.13 -22.81
C LEU A 41 0.75 -6.41 -23.72
N LYS A 42 0.30 -5.35 -24.40
CA LYS A 42 1.19 -4.48 -25.20
C LYS A 42 2.37 -3.92 -24.38
N LYS A 43 2.13 -3.64 -23.09
CA LYS A 43 3.15 -3.26 -22.11
C LYS A 43 3.28 -4.38 -21.08
N PRO A 44 4.44 -5.04 -20.96
CA PRO A 44 4.61 -6.17 -20.03
C PRO A 44 4.99 -5.74 -18.61
N CYS A 45 4.97 -4.44 -18.30
CA CYS A 45 5.32 -3.89 -16.99
C CYS A 45 4.48 -2.64 -16.65
N ASN A 46 4.52 -2.23 -15.39
CA ASN A 46 3.92 -0.98 -14.92
C ASN A 46 4.82 0.24 -15.21
N CYS A 47 4.41 1.43 -14.75
CA CYS A 47 5.16 2.68 -14.97
C CYS A 47 6.57 2.69 -14.35
N ASP A 48 6.79 1.90 -13.30
CA ASP A 48 8.09 1.73 -12.62
C ASP A 48 8.91 0.55 -13.18
N LYS A 49 8.47 -0.04 -14.29
CA LYS A 49 9.12 -1.18 -14.96
C LYS A 49 9.06 -2.50 -14.18
N HIS A 50 8.19 -2.64 -13.17
CA HIS A 50 7.90 -3.96 -12.59
C HIS A 50 7.13 -4.81 -13.58
N GLN A 51 7.70 -5.96 -13.94
CA GLN A 51 7.11 -6.88 -14.89
C GLN A 51 5.84 -7.53 -14.32
N TYR A 52 4.85 -7.70 -15.18
CA TYR A 52 3.64 -8.47 -14.92
C TYR A 52 3.96 -9.97 -15.00
N PHE A 53 4.70 -10.48 -14.01
CA PHE A 53 5.00 -11.91 -13.94
C PHE A 53 3.71 -12.72 -13.84
N LYS A 54 3.66 -13.88 -14.50
CA LYS A 54 2.49 -14.77 -14.44
C LYS A 54 2.15 -15.17 -13.00
N GLY A 55 3.16 -15.49 -12.18
CA GLY A 55 2.99 -15.82 -10.77
C GLY A 55 2.40 -14.67 -9.95
N LEU A 56 2.86 -13.43 -10.20
CA LEU A 56 2.32 -12.23 -9.59
C LEU A 56 0.84 -12.06 -9.92
N GLY A 57 0.46 -12.15 -11.20
CA GLY A 57 -0.93 -12.05 -11.62
C GLY A 57 -1.81 -13.12 -10.98
N ILE A 58 -1.34 -14.38 -10.93
CA ILE A 58 -2.08 -15.48 -10.28
C ILE A 58 -2.30 -15.19 -8.79
N LYS A 59 -1.26 -14.73 -8.09
CA LYS A 59 -1.35 -14.46 -6.65
C LYS A 59 -2.28 -13.28 -6.34
N LEU A 60 -2.18 -12.19 -7.11
CA LEU A 60 -3.11 -11.06 -7.02
C LEU A 60 -4.55 -11.45 -7.33
N LYS A 61 -4.75 -12.36 -8.29
CA LYS A 61 -6.08 -12.88 -8.57
C LYS A 61 -6.59 -13.69 -7.38
N GLU A 62 -5.75 -14.57 -6.82
CA GLU A 62 -6.09 -15.38 -5.65
C GLU A 62 -6.53 -14.52 -4.46
N THR A 63 -5.83 -13.43 -4.16
CA THR A 63 -6.14 -12.56 -3.02
C THR A 63 -7.53 -11.91 -3.10
N LEU A 64 -8.08 -11.78 -4.31
CA LEU A 64 -9.42 -11.28 -4.59
C LEU A 64 -10.46 -12.40 -4.81
N GLN A 65 -10.05 -13.60 -5.24
CA GLN A 65 -10.95 -14.76 -5.34
C GLN A 65 -11.22 -15.40 -3.98
N LYS A 66 -10.26 -15.27 -3.07
CA LYS A 66 -10.34 -15.79 -1.70
C LYS A 66 -10.08 -14.64 -0.72
N PRO A 67 -10.95 -13.62 -0.69
CA PRO A 67 -10.71 -12.47 0.15
C PRO A 67 -10.72 -12.83 1.64
N ILE A 68 -9.87 -12.17 2.40
CA ILE A 68 -9.89 -12.21 3.86
C ILE A 68 -11.15 -11.46 4.32
N ARG A 69 -12.09 -12.20 4.92
CA ARG A 69 -13.39 -11.69 5.39
C ARG A 69 -13.31 -11.24 6.85
N ASP A 70 -12.40 -10.31 7.11
CA ASP A 70 -12.16 -9.79 8.44
C ASP A 70 -12.38 -8.28 8.46
N ASN A 71 -13.03 -7.76 9.50
CA ASN A 71 -13.36 -6.33 9.61
C ASN A 71 -12.14 -5.42 9.83
N GLN A 72 -10.96 -5.99 10.06
CA GLN A 72 -9.69 -5.29 10.13
C GLN A 72 -8.85 -5.44 8.84
N TYR A 73 -9.38 -6.11 7.79
CA TYR A 73 -8.72 -6.24 6.49
C TYR A 73 -9.47 -5.45 5.42
N PHE A 74 -8.92 -4.29 5.06
CA PHE A 74 -9.54 -3.36 4.15
C PHE A 74 -9.00 -3.50 2.72
N TYR A 75 -9.92 -3.65 1.78
CA TYR A 75 -9.63 -3.69 0.34
C TYR A 75 -9.86 -2.34 -0.30
N GLY A 76 -8.78 -1.62 -0.61
CA GLY A 76 -8.81 -0.37 -1.34
C GLY A 76 -8.83 -0.59 -2.85
N PHE A 77 -9.68 0.15 -3.57
CA PHE A 77 -9.70 0.20 -5.03
C PHE A 77 -9.49 1.64 -5.49
N GLN A 78 -8.61 1.85 -6.49
CA GLN A 78 -8.36 3.17 -7.04
C GLN A 78 -9.61 3.67 -7.78
N THR A 79 -10.06 4.86 -7.42
CA THR A 79 -11.23 5.55 -7.98
C THR A 79 -10.84 6.61 -9.01
N LEU A 80 -9.60 7.11 -8.95
CA LEU A 80 -9.04 8.07 -9.91
C LEU A 80 -8.65 7.44 -11.24
N THR A 81 -8.78 6.11 -11.35
CA THR A 81 -8.65 5.38 -12.59
C THR A 81 -10.03 4.92 -13.05
N ASP A 82 -10.24 4.77 -14.35
CA ASP A 82 -11.50 4.23 -14.90
C ASP A 82 -11.79 2.79 -14.46
N LEU A 83 -10.93 2.19 -13.62
CA LEU A 83 -11.01 0.83 -13.12
C LEU A 83 -12.39 0.47 -12.58
N THR A 84 -13.02 1.39 -11.84
CA THR A 84 -14.32 1.21 -11.21
C THR A 84 -15.49 1.22 -12.19
N GLN A 85 -15.26 1.66 -13.43
CA GLN A 85 -16.21 1.69 -14.52
C GLN A 85 -16.00 0.53 -15.50
N ARG A 86 -14.95 -0.28 -15.31
CA ARG A 86 -14.64 -1.39 -16.22
C ARG A 86 -15.50 -2.60 -15.91
N SER A 87 -16.28 -3.04 -16.90
CA SER A 87 -17.15 -4.20 -16.78
C SER A 87 -16.42 -5.46 -16.31
N ASP A 88 -15.20 -5.72 -16.81
CA ASP A 88 -14.43 -6.90 -16.42
C ASP A 88 -14.01 -6.90 -14.94
N VAL A 89 -13.77 -5.72 -14.36
CA VAL A 89 -13.47 -5.55 -12.93
C VAL A 89 -14.74 -5.68 -12.10
N ILE A 90 -15.81 -5.00 -12.52
CA ILE A 90 -17.10 -5.01 -11.84
C ILE A 90 -17.64 -6.44 -11.73
N SER A 91 -17.73 -7.16 -12.86
CA SER A 91 -18.23 -8.55 -12.87
C SER A 91 -17.38 -9.46 -11.99
N PHE A 92 -16.05 -9.33 -12.06
CA PHE A 92 -15.17 -10.12 -11.20
C PHE A 92 -15.42 -9.85 -9.71
N CYS A 93 -15.53 -8.58 -9.32
CA CYS A 93 -15.78 -8.20 -7.93
C CYS A 93 -17.18 -8.62 -7.46
N ASP A 94 -18.20 -8.49 -8.31
CA ASP A 94 -19.56 -8.91 -7.98
C ASP A 94 -19.64 -10.43 -7.76
N GLU A 95 -18.83 -11.22 -8.49
CA GLU A 95 -18.71 -12.68 -8.32
C GLU A 95 -17.88 -13.11 -7.10
N ASN A 96 -16.76 -12.42 -6.81
CA ASN A 96 -15.74 -12.93 -5.87
C ASN A 96 -15.65 -12.14 -4.56
N MET A 97 -16.03 -10.86 -4.59
CA MET A 97 -15.89 -9.91 -3.48
C MET A 97 -17.25 -9.54 -2.86
N THR A 98 -18.29 -10.34 -3.10
CA THR A 98 -19.62 -10.12 -2.52
C THR A 98 -19.54 -10.04 -0.98
N GLY A 99 -20.16 -9.01 -0.41
CA GLY A 99 -20.16 -8.76 1.04
C GLY A 99 -18.85 -8.20 1.61
N ILE A 100 -17.84 -7.92 0.78
CA ILE A 100 -16.66 -7.15 1.20
C ILE A 100 -16.94 -5.67 1.02
N GLN A 101 -16.70 -4.89 2.07
CA GLN A 101 -16.70 -3.44 2.00
C GLN A 101 -15.44 -2.99 1.24
N LEU A 102 -15.62 -2.29 0.12
CA LEU A 102 -14.52 -1.77 -0.68
C LEU A 102 -14.26 -0.30 -0.33
N HIS A 103 -13.00 0.05 -0.18
CA HIS A 103 -12.56 1.36 0.29
C HIS A 103 -11.91 2.15 -0.86
N ASN A 104 -11.89 3.47 -0.76
CA ASN A 104 -11.15 4.29 -1.72
C ASN A 104 -9.63 4.19 -1.49
N ALA A 105 -8.90 3.58 -2.43
CA ALA A 105 -7.44 3.45 -2.35
C ALA A 105 -6.69 4.79 -2.51
N ASP A 106 -7.32 5.79 -3.13
CA ASP A 106 -6.68 7.07 -3.42
C ASP A 106 -6.72 8.03 -2.25
N ILE A 107 -7.36 7.66 -1.13
CA ILE A 107 -7.58 8.53 0.03
C ILE A 107 -6.29 9.21 0.53
N PHE A 108 -5.17 8.48 0.59
CA PHE A 108 -3.89 9.05 1.01
C PHE A 108 -3.29 9.99 -0.03
N HIS A 109 -3.40 9.65 -1.32
CA HIS A 109 -2.89 10.50 -2.40
C HIS A 109 -3.68 11.81 -2.50
N ILE A 110 -5.01 11.74 -2.41
CA ILE A 110 -5.91 12.89 -2.41
C ILE A 110 -5.54 13.84 -1.26
N LYS A 111 -5.35 13.31 -0.05
CA LYS A 111 -4.95 14.13 1.11
C LYS A 111 -3.53 14.68 1.00
N ASN A 112 -2.61 13.93 0.39
CA ASN A 112 -1.27 14.41 0.11
C ASN A 112 -1.27 15.62 -0.83
N GLU A 113 -1.98 15.53 -1.97
CA GLU A 113 -2.09 16.62 -2.94
C GLU A 113 -2.78 17.87 -2.35
N ALA A 114 -3.75 17.69 -1.46
CA ALA A 114 -4.45 18.78 -0.77
C ALA A 114 -3.63 19.45 0.36
N GLY A 115 -2.45 18.91 0.70
CA GLY A 115 -1.69 19.39 1.85
C GLY A 115 -2.38 19.08 3.19
N GLU A 116 -3.09 17.95 3.27
CA GLU A 116 -3.88 17.50 4.41
C GLU A 116 -3.35 16.17 5.00
N LEU A 117 -2.11 15.79 4.69
CA LEU A 117 -1.51 14.52 5.13
C LEU A 117 -0.96 14.58 6.57
N LEU A 118 -0.76 15.79 7.11
CA LEU A 118 -0.12 16.01 8.41
C LEU A 118 -0.72 15.15 9.55
N PRO A 119 -2.05 15.00 9.71
CA PRO A 119 -2.62 14.17 10.78
C PRO A 119 -2.18 12.69 10.72
N LEU A 120 -2.02 12.13 9.51
CA LEU A 120 -1.48 10.78 9.35
C LEU A 120 0.01 10.74 9.72
N ILE A 121 0.78 11.73 9.26
CA ILE A 121 2.21 11.83 9.60
C ILE A 121 2.41 11.93 11.11
N GLU A 122 1.61 12.74 11.81
CA GLU A 122 1.66 12.86 13.27
C GLU A 122 1.26 11.57 13.99
N ALA A 123 0.28 10.83 13.48
CA ALA A 123 -0.05 9.51 14.01
C ALA A 123 1.13 8.54 13.83
N LEU A 124 1.76 8.51 12.65
CA LEU A 124 2.92 7.65 12.37
C LEU A 124 4.16 8.02 13.18
N ARG A 125 4.40 9.31 13.45
CA ARG A 125 5.51 9.77 14.33
C ARG A 125 5.43 9.22 15.75
N LYS A 126 4.23 8.81 16.21
CA LYS A 126 3.99 8.23 17.54
C LYS A 126 4.07 6.69 17.55
N LYS A 127 4.38 6.06 16.41
CA LYS A 127 4.38 4.60 16.25
C LYS A 127 5.77 4.05 15.97
N HIS A 128 5.95 2.77 16.26
CA HIS A 128 7.12 2.02 15.83
C HIS A 128 6.95 1.65 14.35
N VAL A 129 7.46 2.49 13.45
CA VAL A 129 7.29 2.29 12.00
C VAL A 129 8.46 1.46 11.42
N CYS A 130 8.12 0.40 10.69
CA CYS A 130 9.04 -0.33 9.82
C CYS A 130 8.68 -0.07 8.36
N ILE A 131 9.58 0.54 7.59
CA ILE A 131 9.36 0.75 6.15
C ILE A 131 9.74 -0.53 5.41
N VAL A 132 8.88 -0.97 4.49
CA VAL A 132 9.17 -2.02 3.51
C VAL A 132 9.16 -1.37 2.14
N GLY A 133 10.33 -0.93 1.67
CA GLY A 133 10.39 0.02 0.55
C GLY A 133 11.76 0.16 -0.11
N PRO A 134 11.85 0.89 -1.22
CA PRO A 134 13.09 1.13 -1.95
C PRO A 134 14.04 2.02 -1.14
N LYS A 135 15.35 1.85 -1.37
CA LYS A 135 16.42 2.45 -0.55
C LYS A 135 16.31 3.96 -0.30
N TRP A 136 15.75 4.74 -1.23
CA TRP A 136 15.62 6.20 -1.08
C TRP A 136 14.64 6.60 0.03
N LEU A 137 13.77 5.70 0.49
CA LEU A 137 12.89 5.97 1.62
C LEU A 137 13.61 5.93 2.98
N ARG A 138 14.90 5.56 3.03
CA ARG A 138 15.70 5.66 4.27
C ARG A 138 15.80 7.10 4.77
N ASP A 139 15.73 8.07 3.87
CA ASP A 139 15.93 9.49 4.19
C ASP A 139 14.69 10.16 4.81
N LEU A 140 13.56 9.47 4.93
CA LEU A 140 12.31 10.07 5.44
C LEU A 140 12.46 10.66 6.86
N GLY A 141 13.27 10.02 7.71
CA GLY A 141 13.57 10.52 9.06
C GLY A 141 14.35 11.83 9.05
N GLN A 142 15.35 11.94 8.18
CA GLN A 142 16.15 13.17 8.00
C GLN A 142 15.34 14.32 7.41
N ARG A 143 14.23 13.99 6.75
CA ARG A 143 13.31 14.94 6.11
C ARG A 143 12.07 15.24 6.94
N TYR A 144 12.10 14.88 8.22
CA TYR A 144 11.06 15.20 9.19
C TYR A 144 9.68 14.63 8.83
N VAL A 145 9.61 13.55 8.06
CA VAL A 145 8.32 12.88 7.81
C VAL A 145 7.97 12.08 9.08
N PHE A 146 8.67 10.98 9.31
CA PHE A 146 8.68 10.22 10.57
C PHE A 146 10.03 9.48 10.67
N SER A 147 10.44 9.10 11.88
CA SER A 147 11.71 8.37 12.09
C SER A 147 11.46 6.86 12.04
N PRO A 148 11.76 6.17 10.92
CA PRO A 148 11.58 4.72 10.85
C PRO A 148 12.51 4.01 11.85
N MET A 149 11.95 3.11 12.64
CA MET A 149 12.69 2.27 13.58
C MET A 149 13.20 0.98 12.93
N GLY A 150 12.61 0.60 11.79
CA GLY A 150 13.02 -0.53 10.96
C GLY A 150 12.97 -0.18 9.49
N PHE A 151 13.82 -0.84 8.71
CA PHE A 151 13.84 -0.67 7.26
C PHE A 151 14.18 -1.99 6.57
N ILE A 152 13.24 -2.51 5.80
CA ILE A 152 13.38 -3.71 4.99
C ILE A 152 13.41 -3.26 3.54
N GLU A 153 14.62 -3.21 2.99
CA GLU A 153 14.84 -2.74 1.63
C GLU A 153 14.29 -3.73 0.61
N ILE A 154 13.62 -3.19 -0.41
CA ILE A 154 13.16 -3.94 -1.58
C ILE A 154 13.94 -3.53 -2.84
N PRO A 155 14.09 -4.44 -3.82
CA PRO A 155 14.61 -4.09 -5.14
C PRO A 155 13.76 -3.01 -5.82
N GLU A 156 14.39 -2.01 -6.43
CA GLU A 156 13.70 -0.91 -7.12
C GLU A 156 12.85 -1.41 -8.31
N ILE A 157 13.21 -2.55 -8.89
CA ILE A 157 12.50 -3.20 -10.01
C ILE A 157 12.32 -4.67 -9.69
N ASN A 158 11.17 -5.24 -10.07
CA ASN A 158 10.84 -6.66 -9.93
C ASN A 158 10.98 -7.22 -8.50
N CYS A 159 10.70 -6.39 -7.48
CA CYS A 159 10.70 -6.79 -6.06
C CYS A 159 9.90 -8.07 -5.75
N TYR A 160 8.87 -8.40 -6.55
CA TYR A 160 8.13 -9.64 -6.45
C TYR A 160 9.02 -10.89 -6.48
N LEU A 161 10.12 -10.88 -7.26
CA LEU A 161 11.06 -12.01 -7.31
C LEU A 161 11.76 -12.27 -5.97
N GLN A 162 11.76 -11.30 -5.05
CA GLN A 162 12.32 -11.42 -3.71
C GLN A 162 11.23 -11.43 -2.62
N ALA A 163 9.95 -11.57 -2.96
CA ALA A 163 8.84 -11.47 -2.01
C ALA A 163 9.00 -12.43 -0.81
N GLU A 164 9.41 -13.68 -1.03
CA GLU A 164 9.65 -14.64 0.07
C GLU A 164 10.81 -14.23 0.99
N GLN A 165 11.88 -13.66 0.43
CA GLN A 165 12.98 -13.16 1.24
C GLN A 165 12.55 -11.93 2.04
N ILE A 166 11.79 -11.02 1.43
CA ILE A 166 11.26 -9.83 2.10
C ILE A 166 10.31 -10.23 3.23
N LYS A 167 9.38 -11.16 2.99
CA LYS A 167 8.49 -11.70 4.04
C LYS A 167 9.26 -12.30 5.21
N ARG A 168 10.33 -13.07 4.96
CA ARG A 168 11.19 -13.61 6.03
C ARG A 168 11.82 -12.51 6.87
N LYS A 169 12.38 -11.47 6.24
CA LYS A 169 12.92 -10.30 6.95
C LYS A 169 11.86 -9.59 7.78
N ILE A 170 10.62 -9.49 7.29
CA ILE A 170 9.50 -8.91 8.02
C ILE A 170 9.19 -9.74 9.28
N LEU A 171 9.13 -11.06 9.16
CA LEU A 171 8.88 -11.96 10.29
C LEU A 171 10.03 -11.97 11.30
N GLU A 172 11.29 -11.91 10.83
CA GLU A 172 12.47 -11.76 11.69
C GLU A 172 12.42 -10.45 12.48
N TYR A 173 12.08 -9.35 11.81
CA TYR A 173 11.90 -8.07 12.47
C TYR A 173 10.74 -8.09 13.47
N ALA A 174 9.60 -8.70 13.12
CA ALA A 174 8.46 -8.88 14.02
C ALA A 174 8.83 -9.65 15.28
N LYS A 175 9.65 -10.70 15.15
CA LYS A 175 10.17 -11.46 16.29
C LYS A 175 11.08 -10.60 17.17
N TRP A 176 11.94 -9.78 16.57
CA TRP A 176 12.81 -8.87 17.31
C TRP A 176 12.02 -7.75 18.02
N SER A 177 10.93 -7.28 17.40
CA SER A 177 10.08 -6.20 17.91
C SER A 177 8.83 -6.70 18.65
N SER A 178 8.82 -7.93 19.17
CA SER A 178 7.60 -8.60 19.66
C SER A 178 6.87 -7.89 20.80
N GLU A 179 7.54 -7.00 21.52
CA GLU A 179 6.96 -6.19 22.60
C GLU A 179 6.38 -4.85 22.12
N LYS A 180 6.40 -4.60 20.80
CA LYS A 180 6.00 -3.34 20.21
C LYS A 180 4.98 -3.56 19.11
N ASP A 181 3.96 -2.71 19.09
CA ASP A 181 3.03 -2.64 17.97
C ASP A 181 3.70 -1.95 16.79
N VAL A 182 3.87 -2.67 15.68
CA VAL A 182 4.60 -2.16 14.51
C VAL A 182 3.65 -1.72 13.41
N VAL A 183 3.92 -0.56 12.82
CA VAL A 183 3.36 -0.18 11.52
C VAL A 183 4.32 -0.62 10.42
N TYR A 184 3.95 -1.66 9.69
CA TYR A 184 4.64 -2.06 8.46
C TYR A 184 4.10 -1.21 7.30
N ALA A 185 4.87 -0.20 6.93
CA ALA A 185 4.56 0.74 5.86
C ALA A 185 5.13 0.24 4.53
N PHE A 186 4.28 -0.36 3.69
CA PHE A 186 4.68 -0.95 2.43
C PHE A 186 4.70 0.08 1.29
N SER A 187 5.78 0.03 0.52
CA SER A 187 6.02 0.77 -0.72
C SER A 187 6.66 -0.17 -1.74
N ALA A 188 6.03 -1.33 -1.98
CA ALA A 188 6.63 -2.44 -2.71
C ALA A 188 5.91 -2.80 -4.02
N SER A 189 5.31 -1.80 -4.68
CA SER A 189 4.53 -1.98 -5.92
C SER A 189 3.48 -3.09 -5.77
N MET A 190 3.11 -3.76 -6.87
CA MET A 190 2.13 -4.84 -6.94
C MET A 190 2.48 -6.08 -6.09
N ALA A 191 3.72 -6.18 -5.59
CA ALA A 191 4.11 -7.27 -4.70
C ALA A 191 3.52 -7.09 -3.29
N THR A 192 3.13 -5.87 -2.94
CA THR A 192 2.61 -5.50 -1.61
C THR A 192 1.40 -6.34 -1.23
N GLU A 193 0.41 -6.43 -2.11
CA GLU A 193 -0.86 -7.13 -1.88
C GLU A 193 -0.61 -8.63 -1.66
N CYS A 194 0.31 -9.20 -2.44
CA CYS A 194 0.72 -10.60 -2.31
C CYS A 194 1.38 -10.86 -0.95
N MET A 195 2.32 -9.99 -0.55
CA MET A 195 3.04 -10.14 0.70
C MET A 195 2.13 -9.93 1.90
N ILE A 196 1.30 -8.88 1.89
CA ILE A 196 0.37 -8.58 2.98
C ILE A 196 -0.64 -9.72 3.16
N TYR A 197 -1.17 -10.27 2.07
CA TYR A 197 -2.10 -11.40 2.14
C TYR A 197 -1.49 -12.62 2.82
N ASP A 198 -0.24 -12.95 2.51
CA ASP A 198 0.48 -14.07 3.13
C ASP A 198 0.88 -13.76 4.59
N LEU A 199 1.18 -12.51 4.91
CA LEU A 199 1.61 -12.08 6.25
C LEU A 199 0.45 -11.87 7.22
N TRP A 200 -0.75 -11.60 6.71
CA TRP A 200 -1.92 -11.28 7.52
C TRP A 200 -2.21 -12.30 8.62
N PRO A 201 -2.24 -13.62 8.36
CA PRO A 201 -2.55 -14.61 9.40
C PRO A 201 -1.55 -14.60 10.57
N MET A 202 -0.32 -14.14 10.33
CA MET A 202 0.76 -14.11 11.33
C MET A 202 0.84 -12.76 12.07
N LEU A 203 0.59 -11.65 11.38
CA LEU A 203 0.90 -10.31 11.90
C LEU A 203 -0.32 -9.39 12.03
N GLY A 204 -1.35 -9.62 11.21
CA GLY A 204 -2.43 -8.66 10.97
C GLY A 204 -3.32 -8.33 12.17
N LYS A 205 -3.32 -9.20 13.19
CA LYS A 205 -4.07 -9.03 14.43
C LYS A 205 -3.32 -8.34 15.56
N GLN A 206 -2.04 -8.03 15.34
CA GLN A 206 -1.17 -7.44 16.36
C GLN A 206 -0.35 -6.26 15.81
N ASN A 207 -0.47 -5.98 14.51
CA ASN A 207 0.33 -4.97 13.81
C ASN A 207 -0.49 -4.32 12.70
N TRP A 208 -0.07 -3.14 12.25
CA TRP A 208 -0.62 -2.51 11.07
C TRP A 208 0.16 -2.94 9.82
N LEU A 209 -0.53 -3.45 8.79
CA LEU A 209 0.06 -3.74 7.47
C LEU A 209 -0.58 -2.80 6.44
N ILE A 210 0.11 -1.73 6.07
CA ILE A 210 -0.48 -0.65 5.29
C ILE A 210 0.28 -0.48 3.99
N ASP A 211 -0.41 -0.66 2.87
CA ASP A 211 0.10 -0.23 1.57
C ASP A 211 0.00 1.30 1.43
N PHE A 212 1.14 1.96 1.49
CA PHE A 212 1.28 3.38 1.16
C PHE A 212 1.76 3.58 -0.28
N GLY A 213 2.30 2.54 -0.94
CA GLY A 213 2.84 2.61 -2.29
C GLY A 213 3.82 3.76 -2.43
N SER A 214 3.60 4.62 -3.43
CA SER A 214 4.49 5.75 -3.74
C SER A 214 4.27 7.02 -2.92
N LEU A 215 3.38 7.01 -1.91
CA LEU A 215 3.00 8.20 -1.13
C LEU A 215 4.21 8.99 -0.62
N TRP A 216 5.24 8.28 -0.17
CA TRP A 216 6.40 8.84 0.51
C TRP A 216 7.50 9.36 -0.44
N ASP A 217 7.46 8.98 -1.72
CA ASP A 217 8.56 9.23 -2.66
C ASP A 217 8.84 10.73 -2.83
N VAL A 218 7.79 11.56 -2.90
CA VAL A 218 7.92 13.01 -3.06
C VAL A 218 8.69 13.63 -1.88
N TYR A 219 8.51 13.12 -0.67
CA TYR A 219 9.23 13.60 0.51
C TYR A 219 10.70 13.19 0.46
N ALA A 220 11.01 12.00 -0.08
CA ALA A 220 12.37 11.56 -0.37
C ALA A 220 13.02 12.24 -1.60
N GLY A 221 12.32 13.20 -2.25
CA GLY A 221 12.82 13.90 -3.44
C GLY A 221 12.74 13.05 -4.72
N LYS A 222 11.87 12.04 -4.76
CA LYS A 222 11.63 11.18 -5.92
C LYS A 222 10.23 11.41 -6.49
N TYR A 223 10.16 11.72 -7.78
CA TYR A 223 8.90 11.96 -8.50
C TYR A 223 8.53 10.74 -9.36
N THR A 224 8.10 9.65 -8.71
CA THR A 224 7.78 8.35 -9.34
C THR A 224 6.36 8.27 -9.91
N ARG A 225 5.49 9.25 -9.61
CA ARG A 225 4.10 9.28 -10.07
C ARG A 225 3.77 10.60 -10.73
N LYS A 226 2.84 10.55 -11.68
CA LYS A 226 2.33 11.74 -12.38
C LYS A 226 1.75 12.77 -11.40
N TYR A 227 1.09 12.36 -10.33
CA TYR A 227 0.53 13.30 -9.37
C TYR A 227 1.59 14.01 -8.52
N HIS A 228 2.80 13.45 -8.35
CA HIS A 228 3.86 14.10 -7.58
C HIS A 228 4.27 15.44 -8.19
N SER A 229 4.15 15.62 -9.51
CA SER A 229 4.45 16.91 -10.15
C SER A 229 3.44 18.01 -9.81
N ARG A 230 2.29 17.66 -9.19
CA ARG A 230 1.28 18.62 -8.73
C ARG A 230 1.47 19.03 -7.27
N ILE A 231 2.35 18.35 -6.54
CA ILE A 231 2.64 18.63 -5.13
C ILE A 231 3.75 19.67 -5.09
N SER A 232 3.40 20.90 -4.73
CA SER A 232 4.37 22.00 -4.60
C SER A 232 5.24 21.82 -3.35
N LYS A 233 6.35 22.56 -3.28
CA LYS A 233 7.18 22.61 -2.06
C LYS A 233 6.39 23.10 -0.85
N GLU A 234 5.48 24.05 -1.04
CA GLU A 234 4.57 24.54 0.00
C GLU A 234 3.62 23.44 0.50
N THR A 235 3.05 22.64 -0.41
CA THR A 235 2.20 21.50 -0.04
C THR A 235 2.98 20.46 0.76
N ILE A 236 4.22 20.13 0.35
CA ILE A 236 5.11 19.22 1.09
C ILE A 236 5.35 19.75 2.51
N ASN A 237 5.70 21.02 2.62
CA ASN A 237 5.97 21.73 3.86
C ASN A 237 4.75 21.73 4.81
N LYS A 238 3.56 22.04 4.28
CA LYS A 238 2.28 21.94 5.01
C LYS A 238 2.05 20.54 5.55
N ASN A 239 2.32 19.50 4.75
CA ASN A 239 2.15 18.11 5.17
C ASN A 239 3.11 17.65 6.28
N ILE A 240 4.30 18.25 6.38
CA ILE A 240 5.30 17.88 7.41
C ILE A 240 5.41 18.90 8.55
N ASN A 241 4.62 19.98 8.51
CA ASN A 241 4.64 21.12 9.43
C ASN A 241 6.00 21.87 9.44
N ARG A 242 6.40 22.42 8.26
CA ARG A 242 7.65 23.16 8.04
C ARG A 242 7.50 24.33 7.08
#